data_AF-A0A1Q8S921-F1
#
_entry.id   AF-A0A1Q8S921-F1
#
_cell.length_a   1.000
_cell.length_b   1.000
_cell.length_c   1.000
_cell.angle_alpha   90.00
_cell.angle_beta   90.00
_cell.angle_gamma   90.00
#
_symmetry.space_group_name_H-M   'P 1'
#
loop_
_entity.id
_entity.type
_entity.pdbx_description
1 polymer ?
#
loop_
_entity_poly.entity_id
_entity_poly.type
_entity_poly.pdbx_seq_one_letter_code
_entity_poly.pdbx_strand_id
1 'polypeptide(L)'
;MSKQESNAAQKVVNDDEPDDWDKRIFSTGCADENAKLTDCYFEKKDWRQCTAEYSKSSTTAKYVKPSSKPAATSTPPPASSDPSDAALGPSLTSSTPLPDAPPTSYASPSSSSSSSSASEEPPLQTIDWSNSYHGLGTQRFSKDVVDILLQPVNTADVEVKPDGIIYLPEIKYRRILNAAFGPGGWGLVPKGEVVVGDKVVTREYALIAEGRFISQAQGENGYFSVDNLPSAVEGCKSNALMRCCKDLGIASDLWDPVFIRQFKKDFAEEVWCEHVMTKKRKMVWTRKDVPVAYPFKRV
;
A
#
# COMPACT_ATOMS: atom_id res chain seq x y z
N MET A 1 -40.43 -20.34 -46.98
CA MET A 1 -39.02 -19.95 -47.09
C MET A 1 -38.98 -18.48 -47.50
N SER A 2 -38.43 -17.52 -46.79
CA SER A 2 -37.77 -17.47 -45.48
C SER A 2 -37.82 -16.00 -45.07
N LYS A 3 -38.43 -15.71 -43.92
CA LYS A 3 -38.55 -14.37 -43.33
C LYS A 3 -37.37 -14.24 -42.38
N GLN A 4 -36.23 -13.75 -42.85
CA GLN A 4 -35.03 -13.72 -42.02
C GLN A 4 -33.99 -12.71 -42.50
N GLU A 5 -34.33 -11.42 -42.53
CA GLU A 5 -33.35 -10.34 -42.65
C GLU A 5 -33.93 -9.07 -42.01
N SER A 6 -33.94 -9.02 -40.67
CA SER A 6 -34.00 -7.78 -39.88
C SER A 6 -34.05 -8.10 -38.38
N ASN A 7 -32.91 -8.46 -37.77
CA ASN A 7 -32.70 -8.29 -36.32
C ASN A 7 -31.23 -8.53 -35.93
N ALA A 8 -30.34 -7.66 -36.41
CA ALA A 8 -28.99 -7.52 -35.85
C ALA A 8 -28.91 -6.20 -35.09
N ALA A 9 -29.55 -6.15 -33.92
CA ALA A 9 -29.41 -5.06 -32.97
C ALA A 9 -29.39 -5.63 -31.54
N GLN A 10 -28.37 -5.21 -30.78
CA GLN A 10 -28.23 -5.25 -29.32
C GLN A 10 -28.04 -6.62 -28.65
N LYS A 11 -26.77 -6.93 -28.34
CA LYS A 11 -26.43 -7.74 -27.16
C LYS A 11 -25.67 -6.84 -26.19
N VAL A 12 -26.43 -6.20 -25.30
CA VAL A 12 -25.91 -5.55 -24.08
C VAL A 12 -25.54 -6.68 -23.13
N VAL A 13 -24.27 -6.77 -22.74
CA VAL A 13 -23.84 -7.63 -21.63
C VAL A 13 -24.23 -6.90 -20.36
N ASN A 14 -25.22 -7.44 -19.66
CA ASN A 14 -25.68 -6.95 -18.37
C ASN A 14 -24.79 -7.59 -17.30
N ASP A 15 -23.90 -6.82 -16.70
CA ASP A 15 -22.88 -7.25 -15.71
C ASP A 15 -23.39 -7.06 -14.27
N ASP A 16 -24.61 -7.52 -14.02
CA ASP A 16 -25.31 -7.46 -12.72
C ASP A 16 -25.32 -8.85 -12.03
N GLU A 17 -24.36 -9.73 -12.33
CA GLU A 17 -24.25 -11.03 -11.64
C GLU A 17 -23.33 -10.91 -10.41
N PRO A 18 -23.84 -11.18 -9.18
CA PRO A 18 -23.00 -11.23 -7.98
C PRO A 18 -21.90 -12.27 -8.13
N ASP A 19 -20.70 -11.93 -7.66
CA ASP A 19 -19.55 -12.82 -7.74
C ASP A 19 -19.73 -14.07 -6.86
N ASP A 20 -18.89 -15.08 -7.07
CA ASP A 20 -18.98 -16.36 -6.36
C ASP A 20 -18.74 -16.23 -4.83
N TRP A 21 -18.24 -15.09 -4.37
CA TRP A 21 -18.07 -14.79 -2.97
C TRP A 21 -19.35 -14.20 -2.36
N ASP A 22 -19.96 -13.23 -3.02
CA ASP A 22 -21.26 -12.67 -2.66
C ASP A 22 -22.35 -13.74 -2.66
N LYS A 23 -22.38 -14.60 -3.69
CA LYS A 23 -23.29 -15.75 -3.77
C LYS A 23 -23.17 -16.66 -2.53
N ARG A 24 -21.94 -16.88 -2.02
CA ARG A 24 -21.71 -17.67 -0.80
C ARG A 24 -22.21 -16.94 0.44
N ILE A 25 -21.91 -15.66 0.59
CA ILE A 25 -22.38 -14.86 1.74
C ILE A 25 -23.91 -14.82 1.81
N PHE A 26 -24.58 -14.59 0.68
CA PHE A 26 -26.05 -14.62 0.61
C PHE A 26 -26.64 -16.01 0.91
N SER A 27 -25.97 -17.09 0.48
CA SER A 27 -26.46 -18.45 0.72
C SER A 27 -26.41 -18.90 2.19
N THR A 28 -25.51 -18.32 3.00
CA THR A 28 -25.32 -18.69 4.40
C THR A 28 -26.34 -18.06 5.35
N GLY A 29 -27.18 -17.12 4.87
CA GLY A 29 -28.21 -16.47 5.69
C GLY A 29 -27.69 -15.49 6.75
N CYS A 30 -26.36 -15.35 6.89
CA CYS A 30 -25.70 -14.44 7.84
C CYS A 30 -25.20 -13.14 7.20
N ALA A 31 -25.62 -12.82 5.97
CA ALA A 31 -25.18 -11.63 5.23
C ALA A 31 -25.51 -10.33 5.99
N ASP A 32 -26.74 -10.22 6.50
CA ASP A 32 -27.20 -9.05 7.26
C ASP A 32 -26.50 -8.92 8.62
N GLU A 33 -26.11 -10.05 9.19
CA GLU A 33 -25.42 -10.14 10.48
C GLU A 33 -23.96 -9.69 10.34
N ASN A 34 -23.29 -10.13 9.28
CA ASN A 34 -21.93 -9.72 8.94
C ASN A 34 -21.85 -8.24 8.55
N ALA A 35 -22.85 -7.73 7.82
CA ALA A 35 -22.95 -6.30 7.48
C ALA A 35 -23.11 -5.43 8.73
N LYS A 36 -23.94 -5.84 9.70
CA LYS A 36 -24.12 -5.13 10.98
C LYS A 36 -22.86 -5.13 11.85
N LEU A 37 -22.10 -6.23 11.83
CA LEU A 37 -20.83 -6.33 12.57
C LEU A 37 -19.76 -5.42 11.97
N THR A 38 -19.70 -5.36 10.64
CA THR A 38 -18.80 -4.47 9.89
C THR A 38 -19.16 -2.99 10.13
N ASP A 39 -20.45 -2.67 10.14
CA ASP A 39 -20.98 -1.33 10.43
C ASP A 39 -20.64 -0.87 11.85
N CYS A 40 -20.85 -1.73 12.84
CA CYS A 40 -20.54 -1.41 14.23
C CYS A 40 -19.04 -1.18 14.43
N TYR A 41 -18.19 -2.00 13.79
CA TYR A 41 -16.74 -1.83 13.86
C TYR A 41 -16.30 -0.50 13.25
N PHE A 42 -16.93 -0.09 12.14
CA PHE A 42 -16.62 1.17 11.49
C PHE A 42 -17.02 2.40 12.32
N GLU A 43 -18.16 2.34 13.02
CA GLU A 43 -18.65 3.44 13.86
C GLU A 43 -17.88 3.56 15.18
N LYS A 44 -17.69 2.44 15.88
CA LYS A 44 -17.11 2.46 17.23
C LYS A 44 -15.58 2.33 17.21
N LYS A 45 -15.00 1.95 16.07
CA LYS A 45 -13.59 1.58 15.88
C LYS A 45 -13.08 0.52 16.87
N ASP A 46 -13.99 -0.13 17.61
CA ASP A 46 -13.73 -1.12 18.65
C ASP A 46 -14.70 -2.30 18.49
N TRP A 47 -14.19 -3.38 17.92
CA TRP A 47 -14.94 -4.60 17.65
C TRP A 47 -15.42 -5.32 18.92
N ARG A 48 -14.80 -5.10 20.09
CA ARG A 48 -15.19 -5.76 21.35
C ARG A 48 -16.59 -5.36 21.80
N GLN A 49 -16.97 -4.11 21.54
CA GLN A 49 -18.32 -3.61 21.83
C GLN A 49 -19.34 -4.16 20.84
N CYS A 50 -18.94 -4.41 19.60
CA CYS A 50 -19.78 -4.98 18.55
C CYS A 50 -20.10 -6.45 18.78
N THR A 51 -19.11 -7.24 19.21
CA THR A 51 -19.33 -8.64 19.58
C THR A 51 -20.20 -8.77 20.84
N ALA A 52 -20.05 -7.87 21.82
CA ALA A 52 -20.83 -7.87 23.05
C ALA A 52 -22.30 -7.43 22.86
N GLU A 53 -22.57 -6.57 21.86
CA GLU A 53 -23.94 -6.25 21.43
C GLU A 53 -24.57 -7.41 20.66
N TYR A 54 -23.77 -8.10 19.83
CA TYR A 54 -24.22 -9.24 19.04
C TYR A 54 -24.51 -10.50 19.88
N SER A 55 -23.70 -10.76 20.91
CA SER A 55 -23.95 -11.86 21.86
C SER A 55 -25.24 -11.69 22.67
N LYS A 56 -25.76 -10.45 22.77
CA LYS A 56 -27.02 -10.15 23.47
C LYS A 56 -28.25 -10.29 22.57
N SER A 57 -28.12 -10.20 21.24
CA SER A 57 -29.25 -10.36 20.31
C SER A 57 -29.52 -11.81 19.91
N SER A 58 -28.55 -12.70 20.05
CA SER A 58 -28.71 -14.14 19.81
C SER A 58 -28.94 -14.90 21.12
N THR A 59 -30.14 -14.82 21.70
CA THR A 59 -30.54 -15.74 22.77
C THR A 59 -32.02 -16.08 22.71
N THR A 60 -32.40 -16.86 21.69
CA THR A 60 -33.48 -17.86 21.79
C THR A 60 -32.88 -19.24 21.57
N ALA A 61 -32.02 -19.67 22.48
CA ALA A 61 -31.63 -21.06 22.59
C ALA A 61 -31.36 -21.38 24.07
N LYS A 62 -32.16 -22.31 24.59
CA LYS A 62 -32.06 -22.83 25.96
C LYS A 62 -30.71 -23.52 26.14
N TYR A 63 -29.85 -22.98 26.98
CA TYR A 63 -28.82 -23.76 27.67
C TYR A 63 -28.57 -23.17 29.05
N VAL A 64 -28.38 -24.06 30.01
CA VAL A 64 -28.41 -23.84 31.46
C VAL A 64 -27.01 -24.00 32.06
N LYS A 65 -26.76 -23.27 33.16
CA LYS A 65 -25.69 -23.37 34.21
C LYS A 65 -24.42 -22.51 34.04
N PRO A 66 -23.72 -22.18 35.15
CA PRO A 66 -24.18 -21.65 36.44
C PRO A 66 -23.38 -20.40 36.90
N SER A 67 -23.89 -19.79 37.97
CA SER A 67 -23.51 -18.53 38.63
C SER A 67 -22.08 -18.44 39.21
N SER A 68 -21.45 -17.26 39.06
CA SER A 68 -20.63 -16.62 40.11
C SER A 68 -20.74 -15.08 40.06
N LYS A 69 -20.81 -14.46 41.25
CA LYS A 69 -21.13 -13.04 41.53
C LYS A 69 -19.90 -12.10 41.39
N PRO A 70 -20.10 -10.75 41.34
CA PRO A 70 -19.14 -9.77 40.83
C PRO A 70 -18.37 -8.98 41.92
N ALA A 71 -17.34 -8.23 41.49
CA ALA A 71 -16.75 -7.12 42.24
C ALA A 71 -16.54 -5.90 41.31
N ALA A 72 -16.69 -4.71 41.87
CA ALA A 72 -17.06 -3.45 41.20
C ALA A 72 -15.92 -2.42 41.10
N THR A 73 -16.25 -1.29 40.41
CA THR A 73 -15.70 0.09 40.52
C THR A 73 -14.31 0.34 39.88
N SER A 74 -13.97 1.46 39.22
CA SER A 74 -14.52 2.83 39.06
C SER A 74 -13.72 3.58 37.95
N THR A 75 -14.34 4.55 37.25
CA THR A 75 -13.70 5.62 36.42
C THR A 75 -13.58 6.93 37.25
N PRO A 76 -12.71 7.93 36.95
CA PRO A 76 -12.93 8.96 35.91
C PRO A 76 -11.58 9.52 35.28
N PRO A 77 -11.50 10.71 34.63
CA PRO A 77 -11.57 11.00 33.19
C PRO A 77 -10.25 11.57 32.56
N PRO A 78 -10.22 11.93 31.24
CA PRO A 78 -8.99 12.26 30.51
C PRO A 78 -8.71 13.78 30.37
N ALA A 79 -7.44 14.13 30.11
CA ALA A 79 -7.01 15.48 29.71
C ALA A 79 -6.51 15.47 28.25
N SER A 80 -7.02 16.42 27.47
CA SER A 80 -6.78 16.65 26.05
C SER A 80 -5.74 17.75 25.82
N SER A 81 -5.00 17.67 24.72
CA SER A 81 -4.38 18.84 24.07
C SER A 81 -4.11 18.55 22.59
N ASP A 82 -4.87 19.22 21.71
CA ASP A 82 -4.58 19.35 20.28
C ASP A 82 -3.37 20.28 20.05
N PRO A 83 -2.62 20.12 18.94
CA PRO A 83 -1.63 21.08 18.49
C PRO A 83 -2.27 22.20 17.67
N SER A 84 -1.76 23.42 17.88
CA SER A 84 -2.20 24.64 17.19
C SER A 84 -1.62 24.74 15.77
N ASP A 85 -2.52 25.19 14.90
CA ASP A 85 -2.36 25.65 13.54
C ASP A 85 -1.35 26.82 13.43
N ALA A 86 -0.46 26.77 12.46
CA ALA A 86 0.38 27.90 12.07
C ALA A 86 0.38 28.02 10.55
N ALA A 87 -0.51 28.90 10.08
CA ALA A 87 -0.61 29.36 8.71
C ALA A 87 0.68 30.06 8.25
N LEU A 88 1.16 29.72 7.05
CA LEU A 88 1.95 30.62 6.21
C LEU A 88 1.39 30.61 4.79
N GLY A 89 1.01 31.81 4.35
CA GLY A 89 0.42 32.09 3.05
C GLY A 89 1.42 32.03 1.88
N PRO A 90 0.96 32.39 0.66
CA PRO A 90 1.51 31.92 -0.58
C PRO A 90 2.50 32.92 -1.19
N SER A 91 3.64 32.45 -1.66
CA SER A 91 4.35 32.91 -2.85
C SER A 91 5.70 32.24 -2.88
N LEU A 92 6.08 31.67 -4.02
CA LEU A 92 7.36 31.88 -4.71
C LEU A 92 7.47 30.84 -5.82
N THR A 93 7.25 31.30 -7.03
CA THR A 93 7.77 30.69 -8.26
C THR A 93 9.29 30.67 -8.18
N SER A 94 9.91 29.51 -7.98
CA SER A 94 11.36 29.35 -8.13
C SER A 94 11.67 28.45 -9.33
N SER A 95 11.83 29.09 -10.49
CA SER A 95 12.61 28.54 -11.60
C SER A 95 14.10 28.67 -11.27
N THR A 96 14.56 27.89 -10.29
CA THR A 96 15.99 27.68 -10.03
C THR A 96 16.42 26.42 -10.79
N PRO A 97 17.33 26.51 -11.77
CA PRO A 97 17.91 25.33 -12.38
C PRO A 97 18.68 24.53 -11.32
N LEU A 98 18.50 23.20 -11.32
CA LEU A 98 19.23 22.29 -10.44
C LEU A 98 20.75 22.47 -10.66
N PRO A 99 21.57 22.40 -9.60
CA PRO A 99 23.03 22.44 -9.75
C PRO A 99 23.50 21.22 -10.55
N ASP A 100 24.32 21.47 -11.58
CA ASP A 100 24.98 20.41 -12.34
C ASP A 100 25.84 19.55 -11.41
N ALA A 101 25.71 18.22 -11.54
CA ALA A 101 26.49 17.27 -10.77
C ALA A 101 27.99 17.47 -11.04
N PRO A 102 28.86 17.37 -10.02
CA PRO A 102 30.30 17.59 -10.19
C PRO A 102 30.88 16.57 -11.20
N PRO A 103 31.79 17.00 -12.09
CA PRO A 103 32.41 16.10 -13.06
C PRO A 103 33.19 15.01 -12.31
N THR A 104 32.93 13.77 -12.69
CA THR A 104 33.54 12.58 -12.09
C THR A 104 34.99 12.46 -12.54
N SER A 105 35.94 13.10 -11.84
CA SER A 105 37.37 12.81 -12.00
C SER A 105 37.76 11.67 -11.06
N TYR A 106 37.48 10.42 -11.44
CA TYR A 106 38.17 9.30 -10.80
C TYR A 106 39.62 9.31 -11.29
N ALA A 107 40.55 9.58 -10.38
CA ALA A 107 41.95 9.24 -10.59
C ALA A 107 42.03 7.70 -10.74
N SER A 108 42.46 7.23 -11.91
CA SER A 108 42.84 5.84 -12.10
C SER A 108 44.01 5.52 -11.17
N PRO A 109 43.94 4.50 -10.30
CA PRO A 109 45.13 4.03 -9.62
C PRO A 109 46.04 3.39 -10.67
N SER A 110 47.21 3.98 -10.85
CA SER A 110 48.32 3.45 -11.65
C SER A 110 48.66 2.03 -11.23
N SER A 111 48.65 1.12 -12.20
CA SER A 111 49.04 -0.28 -12.09
C SER A 111 50.54 -0.41 -11.79
N SER A 112 50.86 -0.77 -10.54
CA SER A 112 52.19 -1.30 -10.21
C SER A 112 52.24 -2.78 -10.60
N SER A 113 53.01 -3.08 -11.64
CA SER A 113 53.34 -4.43 -12.06
C SER A 113 54.22 -5.14 -11.03
N SER A 114 53.65 -6.12 -10.33
CA SER A 114 54.41 -7.17 -9.65
C SER A 114 53.91 -8.52 -10.15
N SER A 115 54.71 -9.14 -11.01
CA SER A 115 54.55 -10.50 -11.49
C SER A 115 54.95 -11.49 -10.40
N SER A 116 53.98 -12.19 -9.83
CA SER A 116 54.19 -13.52 -9.26
C SER A 116 52.87 -14.29 -9.22
N SER A 117 52.89 -15.36 -9.99
CA SER A 117 51.95 -16.47 -10.14
C SER A 117 51.42 -17.07 -8.84
N ALA A 118 50.10 -17.08 -8.68
CA ALA A 118 49.29 -18.21 -8.22
C ALA A 118 47.81 -17.79 -8.31
N SER A 119 47.02 -18.52 -9.07
CA SER A 119 45.57 -18.39 -9.14
C SER A 119 44.95 -18.88 -7.83
N GLU A 120 44.82 -17.98 -6.85
CA GLU A 120 43.83 -18.09 -5.78
C GLU A 120 42.64 -17.25 -6.22
N GLU A 121 41.55 -17.90 -6.64
CA GLU A 121 40.26 -17.21 -6.73
C GLU A 121 39.99 -16.54 -5.38
N PRO A 122 39.70 -15.23 -5.34
CA PRO A 122 39.31 -14.60 -4.09
C PRO A 122 38.05 -15.35 -3.60
N PRO A 123 38.00 -15.79 -2.34
CA PRO A 123 36.83 -16.47 -1.83
C PRO A 123 35.64 -15.55 -2.06
N LEU A 124 34.59 -16.07 -2.71
CA LEU A 124 33.31 -15.38 -2.86
C LEU A 124 32.93 -14.86 -1.47
N GLN A 125 33.11 -13.57 -1.24
CA GLN A 125 32.81 -12.98 0.06
C GLN A 125 31.31 -13.10 0.24
N THR A 126 30.89 -14.05 1.06
CA THR A 126 29.49 -14.28 1.38
C THR A 126 29.03 -13.11 2.24
N ILE A 127 28.43 -12.10 1.61
CA ILE A 127 27.90 -10.94 2.31
C ILE A 127 26.62 -11.37 3.03
N ASP A 128 26.61 -11.26 4.36
CA ASP A 128 25.39 -11.38 5.14
C ASP A 128 24.56 -10.08 5.04
N TRP A 129 23.57 -10.11 4.16
CA TRP A 129 22.68 -8.99 3.94
C TRP A 129 21.75 -8.67 5.10
N SER A 130 21.61 -9.56 6.10
CA SER A 130 20.73 -9.31 7.25
C SER A 130 21.23 -8.15 8.12
N ASN A 131 22.54 -7.92 8.20
CA ASN A 131 23.13 -6.84 9.00
C ASN A 131 24.07 -5.90 8.22
N SER A 132 24.35 -6.21 6.96
CA SER A 132 25.27 -5.42 6.13
C SER A 132 24.62 -4.20 5.48
N TYR A 133 25.45 -3.15 5.27
CA TYR A 133 25.20 -1.95 4.45
C TYR A 133 26.18 -1.87 3.27
N HIS A 134 26.71 -3.02 2.82
CA HIS A 134 27.70 -3.10 1.77
C HIS A 134 27.27 -2.38 0.49
N GLY A 135 28.14 -1.55 -0.07
CA GLY A 135 27.90 -0.85 -1.33
C GLY A 135 27.03 0.41 -1.22
N LEU A 136 26.58 0.80 -0.02
CA LEU A 136 25.82 2.03 0.16
C LEU A 136 26.70 3.25 -0.15
N GLY A 137 26.26 4.08 -1.09
CA GLY A 137 26.93 5.34 -1.44
C GLY A 137 28.29 5.20 -2.13
N THR A 138 28.70 3.99 -2.55
CA THR A 138 30.01 3.77 -3.15
C THR A 138 30.11 4.27 -4.60
N GLN A 139 29.03 4.13 -5.37
CA GLN A 139 28.97 4.50 -6.78
C GLN A 139 27.54 4.83 -7.19
N ARG A 140 27.37 5.82 -8.07
CA ARG A 140 26.08 6.07 -8.75
C ARG A 140 25.72 4.94 -9.71
N PHE A 141 24.43 4.77 -10.01
CA PHE A 141 23.99 3.88 -11.07
C PHE A 141 24.41 4.39 -12.46
N SER A 142 24.40 3.50 -13.46
CA SER A 142 24.63 3.89 -14.85
C SER A 142 23.57 4.90 -15.30
N LYS A 143 23.90 5.69 -16.32
CA LYS A 143 22.98 6.70 -16.84
C LYS A 143 21.64 6.09 -17.27
N ASP A 144 21.68 4.97 -17.97
CA ASP A 144 20.47 4.29 -18.47
C ASP A 144 19.54 3.87 -17.33
N VAL A 145 20.10 3.38 -16.21
CA VAL A 145 19.34 3.03 -15.00
C VAL A 145 18.72 4.28 -14.38
N VAL A 146 19.51 5.35 -14.23
CA VAL A 146 19.04 6.61 -13.64
C VAL A 146 17.91 7.23 -14.46
N ASP A 147 18.01 7.20 -15.79
CA ASP A 147 17.00 7.74 -16.70
C ASP A 147 15.66 6.98 -16.56
N ILE A 148 15.70 5.66 -16.30
CA ILE A 148 14.50 4.85 -16.03
C ILE A 148 13.92 5.15 -14.64
N LEU A 149 14.77 5.22 -13.60
CA LEU A 149 14.33 5.41 -12.22
C LEU A 149 13.69 6.79 -11.98
N LEU A 150 14.18 7.81 -12.67
CA LEU A 150 13.71 9.20 -12.57
C LEU A 150 12.63 9.56 -13.60
N GLN A 151 12.10 8.58 -14.33
CA GLN A 151 11.03 8.82 -15.29
C GLN A 151 9.77 9.35 -14.56
N PRO A 152 9.10 10.41 -15.08
CA PRO A 152 7.88 10.93 -14.48
C PRO A 152 6.78 9.88 -14.46
N VAL A 153 5.93 9.93 -13.43
CA VAL A 153 4.85 8.96 -13.27
C VAL A 153 3.78 9.16 -14.34
N ASN A 154 3.37 8.07 -14.97
CA ASN A 154 2.20 8.09 -15.83
C ASN A 154 0.94 8.34 -14.99
N THR A 155 0.24 9.44 -15.23
CA THR A 155 -0.98 9.83 -14.49
C THR A 155 -2.08 8.78 -14.61
N ALA A 156 -2.15 8.03 -15.71
CA ALA A 156 -3.13 6.96 -15.89
C ALA A 156 -2.90 5.75 -14.96
N ASP A 157 -1.70 5.61 -14.38
CA ASP A 157 -1.35 4.52 -13.47
C ASP A 157 -1.53 4.89 -11.98
N VAL A 158 -1.86 6.16 -11.70
CA VAL A 158 -2.06 6.66 -10.35
C VAL A 158 -3.51 6.40 -9.92
N GLU A 159 -3.64 5.80 -8.74
CA GLU A 159 -4.91 5.45 -8.11
C GLU A 159 -5.22 6.39 -6.95
N VAL A 160 -6.51 6.50 -6.60
CA VAL A 160 -7.00 7.36 -5.52
C VAL A 160 -7.66 6.49 -4.46
N LYS A 161 -7.16 6.55 -3.22
CA LYS A 161 -7.82 5.91 -2.08
C LYS A 161 -9.12 6.64 -1.73
N PRO A 162 -10.09 5.95 -1.09
CA PRO A 162 -11.31 6.57 -0.55
C PRO A 162 -11.08 7.82 0.32
N ASP A 163 -9.94 7.89 1.01
CA ASP A 163 -9.54 9.02 1.86
C ASP A 163 -8.89 10.18 1.07
N GLY A 164 -8.80 10.07 -0.25
CA GLY A 164 -8.22 11.09 -1.13
C GLY A 164 -6.69 11.04 -1.23
N ILE A 165 -6.04 10.02 -0.69
CA ILE A 165 -4.60 9.81 -0.85
C ILE A 165 -4.34 9.20 -2.22
N ILE A 166 -3.49 9.85 -3.03
CA ILE A 166 -3.05 9.29 -4.30
C ILE A 166 -1.91 8.29 -4.06
N TYR A 167 -1.87 7.22 -4.84
CA TYR A 167 -0.81 6.22 -4.74
C TYR A 167 -0.56 5.54 -6.07
N LEU A 168 0.65 5.02 -6.25
CA LEU A 168 0.99 4.16 -7.36
C LEU A 168 0.90 2.69 -6.91
N PRO A 169 0.20 1.81 -7.64
CA PRO A 169 0.12 0.40 -7.29
C PRO A 169 1.50 -0.27 -7.20
N GLU A 170 1.66 -1.19 -6.25
CA GLU A 170 2.91 -1.89 -5.94
C GLU A 170 3.56 -2.57 -7.15
N ILE A 171 2.73 -3.10 -8.05
CA ILE A 171 3.20 -3.76 -9.27
C ILE A 171 3.98 -2.82 -10.19
N LYS A 172 3.66 -1.52 -10.18
CA LYS A 172 4.32 -0.52 -11.03
C LYS A 172 5.76 -0.29 -10.56
N TYR A 173 5.99 -0.20 -9.24
CA TYR A 173 7.34 -0.14 -8.68
C TYR A 173 8.18 -1.35 -9.10
N ARG A 174 7.64 -2.57 -9.00
CA ARG A 174 8.34 -3.79 -9.43
C ARG A 174 8.70 -3.77 -10.92
N ARG A 175 7.79 -3.25 -11.77
CA ARG A 175 8.05 -3.10 -13.21
C ARG A 175 9.16 -2.08 -13.49
N ILE A 176 9.18 -0.96 -12.78
CA ILE A 176 10.25 0.05 -12.88
C ILE A 176 11.59 -0.56 -12.45
N LEU A 177 11.63 -1.28 -11.32
CA LEU A 177 12.85 -1.97 -10.87
C LEU A 177 13.32 -3.05 -11.86
N ASN A 178 12.40 -3.81 -12.45
CA ASN A 178 12.73 -4.79 -13.47
C ASN A 178 13.23 -4.14 -14.77
N ALA A 179 12.68 -2.98 -15.14
CA ALA A 179 13.15 -2.22 -16.30
C ALA A 179 14.55 -1.63 -16.05
N ALA A 180 14.78 -1.10 -14.85
CA ALA A 180 16.04 -0.49 -14.46
C ALA A 180 17.16 -1.52 -14.26
N PHE A 181 16.95 -2.53 -13.41
CA PHE A 181 17.99 -3.47 -12.99
C PHE A 181 17.91 -4.84 -13.66
N GLY A 182 16.81 -5.15 -14.35
CA GLY A 182 16.52 -6.48 -14.85
C GLY A 182 15.98 -7.44 -13.77
N PRO A 183 15.27 -8.51 -14.17
CA PRO A 183 14.85 -9.55 -13.24
C PRO A 183 16.08 -10.25 -12.63
N GLY A 184 16.12 -10.33 -11.30
CA GLY A 184 17.27 -10.87 -10.55
C GLY A 184 18.37 -9.83 -10.24
N GLY A 185 18.29 -8.63 -10.82
CA GLY A 185 19.22 -7.53 -10.51
C GLY A 185 18.90 -6.79 -9.21
N TRP A 186 17.76 -7.06 -8.58
CA TRP A 186 17.33 -6.44 -7.33
C TRP A 186 16.56 -7.43 -6.43
N GLY A 187 16.48 -7.12 -5.14
CA GLY A 187 15.74 -7.92 -4.16
C GLY A 187 15.50 -7.18 -2.86
N LEU A 188 14.46 -7.61 -2.13
CA LEU A 188 14.24 -7.20 -0.75
C LEU A 188 14.78 -8.26 0.20
N VAL A 189 15.63 -7.83 1.11
CA VAL A 189 16.14 -8.65 2.21
C VAL A 189 15.39 -8.29 3.48
N PRO A 190 14.76 -9.26 4.16
CA PRO A 190 14.17 -9.00 5.46
C PRO A 190 15.25 -8.67 6.49
N LYS A 191 15.03 -7.61 7.25
CA LYS A 191 15.83 -7.20 8.40
C LYS A 191 15.06 -7.58 9.67
N GLY A 192 15.66 -8.45 10.49
CA GLY A 192 15.06 -8.92 11.72
C GLY A 192 13.84 -9.85 11.55
N GLU A 193 13.25 -10.18 12.70
CA GLU A 193 12.05 -11.01 12.80
C GLU A 193 10.78 -10.20 12.53
N VAL A 194 9.71 -10.90 12.14
CA VAL A 194 8.40 -10.29 11.94
C VAL A 194 7.80 -9.98 13.31
N VAL A 195 7.41 -8.73 13.53
CA VAL A 195 6.68 -8.32 14.73
C VAL A 195 5.18 -8.36 14.42
N VAL A 196 4.50 -9.32 15.03
CA VAL A 196 3.04 -9.49 14.89
C VAL A 196 2.36 -8.87 16.11
N GLY A 197 1.73 -7.71 15.93
CA GLY A 197 0.85 -7.10 16.91
C GLY A 197 -0.61 -7.52 16.70
N ASP A 198 -1.52 -7.10 17.58
CA ASP A 198 -2.92 -7.57 17.60
C ASP A 198 -3.68 -7.45 16.27
N LYS A 199 -3.40 -6.41 15.47
CA LYS A 199 -4.06 -6.12 14.19
C LYS A 199 -3.10 -5.61 13.11
N VAL A 200 -1.80 -5.70 13.34
CA VAL A 200 -0.79 -5.16 12.43
C VAL A 200 0.43 -6.05 12.45
N VAL A 201 0.98 -6.30 11.26
CA VAL A 201 2.27 -6.95 11.08
C VAL A 201 3.25 -5.89 10.65
N THR A 202 4.41 -5.82 11.30
CA THR A 202 5.51 -4.98 10.87
C THR A 202 6.80 -5.78 10.75
N ARG A 203 7.59 -5.43 9.76
CA ARG A 203 8.93 -5.97 9.55
C ARG A 203 9.76 -4.98 8.76
N GLU A 204 11.02 -4.88 9.09
CA GLU A 204 11.97 -4.09 8.33
C GLU A 204 12.48 -4.85 7.10
N TYR A 205 12.69 -4.14 6.01
CA TYR A 205 13.29 -4.68 4.79
C TYR A 205 14.34 -3.72 4.25
N ALA A 206 15.38 -4.29 3.63
CA ALA A 206 16.38 -3.56 2.88
C ALA A 206 16.26 -3.90 1.39
N LEU A 207 16.28 -2.87 0.55
CA LEU A 207 16.37 -3.00 -0.90
C LEU A 207 17.84 -3.10 -1.31
N ILE A 208 18.11 -4.11 -2.10
CA ILE A 208 19.42 -4.36 -2.70
C ILE A 208 19.24 -4.37 -4.21
N ALA A 209 20.13 -3.69 -4.94
CA ALA A 209 20.26 -3.87 -6.37
C ALA A 209 21.73 -3.88 -6.79
N GLU A 210 22.05 -4.68 -7.81
CA GLU A 210 23.41 -4.85 -8.34
C GLU A 210 24.45 -5.17 -7.26
N GLY A 211 24.07 -5.96 -6.25
CA GLY A 211 24.96 -6.34 -5.14
C GLY A 211 25.30 -5.20 -4.18
N ARG A 212 24.46 -4.16 -4.10
CA ARG A 212 24.65 -3.01 -3.23
C ARG A 212 23.40 -2.72 -2.42
N PHE A 213 23.60 -2.38 -1.16
CA PHE A 213 22.55 -1.83 -0.30
C PHE A 213 22.11 -0.47 -0.83
N ILE A 214 20.80 -0.28 -1.00
CA ILE A 214 20.21 0.98 -1.47
C ILE A 214 19.56 1.72 -0.32
N SER A 215 18.55 1.10 0.29
CA SER A 215 17.65 1.73 1.25
C SER A 215 17.09 0.68 2.18
N GLN A 216 16.67 1.13 3.36
CA GLN A 216 15.99 0.31 4.35
C GLN A 216 14.75 1.03 4.84
N ALA A 217 13.65 0.29 4.96
CA ALA A 217 12.39 0.84 5.41
C ALA A 217 11.58 -0.20 6.18
N GLN A 218 10.80 0.30 7.13
CA GLN A 218 9.84 -0.50 7.86
C GLN A 218 8.58 -0.71 7.03
N GLY A 219 8.21 -1.96 6.78
CA GLY A 219 6.92 -2.34 6.23
C GLY A 219 5.90 -2.50 7.33
N GLU A 220 4.65 -2.18 7.01
CA GLU A 220 3.52 -2.48 7.87
C GLU A 220 2.31 -2.93 7.03
N ASN A 221 1.49 -3.81 7.59
CA ASN A 221 0.19 -4.12 7.03
C ASN A 221 -0.80 -4.57 8.10
N GLY A 222 -2.01 -4.02 8.04
CA GLY A 222 -3.10 -4.38 8.95
C GLY A 222 -3.73 -5.73 8.60
N TYR A 223 -4.25 -6.42 9.61
CA TYR A 223 -5.04 -7.64 9.43
C TYR A 223 -6.17 -7.73 10.46
N PHE A 224 -7.23 -8.46 10.11
CA PHE A 224 -8.45 -8.56 10.94
C PHE A 224 -8.61 -9.92 11.64
N SER A 225 -8.20 -11.00 10.99
CA SER A 225 -8.19 -12.36 11.54
C SER A 225 -6.80 -12.97 11.36
N VAL A 226 -6.38 -13.83 12.29
CA VAL A 226 -5.12 -14.57 12.24
C VAL A 226 -5.02 -15.43 10.98
N ASP A 227 -6.15 -15.85 10.41
CA ASP A 227 -6.18 -16.60 9.14
C ASP A 227 -5.60 -15.78 7.97
N ASN A 228 -5.71 -14.45 8.04
CA ASN A 228 -5.18 -13.52 7.04
C ASN A 228 -3.74 -13.07 7.34
N LEU A 229 -3.10 -13.62 8.37
CA LEU A 229 -1.74 -13.26 8.77
C LEU A 229 -0.70 -13.47 7.65
N PRO A 230 -0.71 -14.59 6.88
CA PRO A 230 0.25 -14.77 5.78
C PRO A 230 0.12 -13.70 4.71
N SER A 231 -1.11 -13.36 4.32
CA SER A 231 -1.39 -12.27 3.37
C SER A 231 -0.91 -10.92 3.90
N ALA A 232 -1.03 -10.70 5.21
CA ALA A 232 -0.54 -9.48 5.83
C ALA A 232 1.00 -9.40 5.88
N VAL A 233 1.69 -10.52 6.07
CA VAL A 233 3.15 -10.60 5.98
C VAL A 233 3.63 -10.23 4.57
N GLU A 234 2.97 -10.73 3.52
CA GLU A 234 3.27 -10.35 2.14
C GLU A 234 2.93 -8.88 1.85
N GLY A 235 1.81 -8.37 2.36
CA GLY A 235 1.45 -6.95 2.25
C GLY A 235 2.48 -6.03 2.93
N CYS A 236 3.00 -6.44 4.08
CA CYS A 236 4.07 -5.74 4.80
C CYS A 236 5.35 -5.63 3.95
N LYS A 237 5.72 -6.71 3.25
CA LYS A 237 6.86 -6.72 2.32
C LYS A 237 6.67 -5.76 1.15
N SER A 238 5.51 -5.75 0.51
CA SER A 238 5.25 -4.83 -0.60
C SER A 238 5.13 -3.37 -0.14
N ASN A 239 4.61 -3.11 1.06
CA ASN A 239 4.61 -1.78 1.66
C ASN A 239 6.03 -1.23 1.82
N ALA A 240 6.95 -2.04 2.37
CA ALA A 240 8.35 -1.66 2.52
C ALA A 240 9.04 -1.40 1.16
N LEU A 241 8.68 -2.17 0.12
CA LEU A 241 9.24 -1.99 -1.23
C LEU A 241 9.04 -0.56 -1.73
N MET A 242 7.80 -0.07 -1.68
CA MET A 242 7.45 1.27 -2.17
C MET A 242 8.20 2.36 -1.42
N ARG A 243 8.36 2.19 -0.10
CA ARG A 243 9.11 3.12 0.76
C ARG A 243 10.59 3.15 0.39
N CYS A 244 11.22 1.98 0.16
CA CYS A 244 12.62 1.92 -0.27
C CYS A 244 12.83 2.51 -1.67
N CYS A 245 11.86 2.34 -2.56
CA CYS A 245 11.92 2.88 -3.93
C CYS A 245 11.93 4.42 -3.95
N LYS A 246 11.48 5.08 -2.88
CA LYS A 246 11.52 6.54 -2.77
C LYS A 246 12.94 7.08 -2.80
N ASP A 247 13.88 6.40 -2.14
CA ASP A 247 15.30 6.80 -2.10
C ASP A 247 15.99 6.67 -3.47
N LEU A 248 15.42 5.87 -4.38
CA LEU A 248 15.83 5.78 -5.79
C LEU A 248 15.24 6.89 -6.68
N GLY A 249 14.33 7.72 -6.13
CA GLY A 249 13.61 8.74 -6.89
C GLY A 249 12.37 8.25 -7.63
N ILE A 250 12.02 6.96 -7.52
CA ILE A 250 10.86 6.37 -8.20
C ILE A 250 9.58 6.99 -7.66
N ALA A 251 8.75 7.50 -8.58
CA ALA A 251 7.44 8.09 -8.27
C ALA A 251 7.49 9.21 -7.22
N SER A 252 8.58 9.98 -7.22
CA SER A 252 8.77 11.15 -6.36
C SER A 252 7.67 12.22 -6.57
N ASP A 253 7.10 12.31 -7.78
CA ASP A 253 5.97 13.18 -8.13
C ASP A 253 4.78 13.03 -7.16
N LEU A 254 4.51 11.82 -6.64
CA LEU A 254 3.38 11.55 -5.75
C LEU A 254 3.54 12.19 -4.36
N TRP A 255 4.72 12.72 -4.07
CA TRP A 255 5.06 13.43 -2.83
C TRP A 255 5.20 14.93 -3.04
N ASP A 256 5.08 15.43 -4.27
CA ASP A 256 5.08 16.86 -4.56
C ASP A 256 3.67 17.45 -4.34
N PRO A 257 3.50 18.41 -3.40
CA PRO A 257 2.21 19.05 -3.17
C PRO A 257 1.65 19.80 -4.38
N VAL A 258 2.48 20.21 -5.35
CA VAL A 258 2.02 20.82 -6.60
C VAL A 258 1.38 19.76 -7.50
N PHE A 259 2.10 18.65 -7.75
CA PHE A 259 1.57 17.51 -8.51
C PHE A 259 0.29 16.96 -7.89
N ILE A 260 0.25 16.75 -6.57
CA ILE A 260 -0.94 16.22 -5.88
C ILE A 260 -2.17 17.11 -6.12
N ARG A 261 -2.01 18.43 -6.02
CA ARG A 261 -3.12 19.38 -6.24
C ARG A 261 -3.60 19.37 -7.69
N GLN A 262 -2.67 19.36 -8.65
CA GLN A 262 -3.01 19.33 -10.07
C GLN A 262 -3.68 18.00 -10.45
N PHE A 263 -3.11 16.87 -10.01
CA PHE A 263 -3.68 15.54 -10.25
C PHE A 263 -5.09 15.42 -9.66
N LYS A 264 -5.30 15.88 -8.42
CA LYS A 264 -6.63 15.84 -7.80
C LYS A 264 -7.64 16.69 -8.56
N LYS A 265 -7.25 17.88 -9.04
CA LYS A 265 -8.11 18.75 -9.83
C LYS A 265 -8.55 18.08 -11.14
N ASP A 266 -7.61 17.43 -11.82
CA ASP A 266 -7.84 16.91 -13.16
C ASP A 266 -8.50 15.52 -13.14
N PHE A 267 -8.05 14.62 -12.28
CA PHE A 267 -8.39 13.18 -12.31
C PHE A 267 -9.18 12.67 -11.10
N ALA A 268 -9.23 13.39 -9.98
CA ALA A 268 -9.95 12.96 -8.79
C ALA A 268 -11.21 13.80 -8.54
N GLU A 269 -12.21 13.20 -7.92
CA GLU A 269 -13.41 13.90 -7.48
C GLU A 269 -13.90 13.34 -6.15
N GLU A 270 -14.63 14.18 -5.44
CA GLU A 270 -15.26 13.84 -4.18
C GLU A 270 -16.75 13.59 -4.45
N VAL A 271 -17.22 12.38 -4.16
CA VAL A 271 -18.55 11.91 -4.52
C VAL A 271 -19.29 11.39 -3.29
N TRP A 272 -20.58 11.73 -3.19
CA TRP A 272 -21.46 11.14 -2.21
C TRP A 272 -21.77 9.70 -2.61
N CYS A 273 -21.38 8.78 -1.73
CA CYS A 273 -21.58 7.35 -1.91
C CYS A 273 -22.59 6.84 -0.87
N GLU A 274 -23.60 6.12 -1.30
CA GLU A 274 -24.55 5.41 -0.43
C GLU A 274 -24.24 3.92 -0.45
N HIS A 275 -24.13 3.33 0.74
CA HIS A 275 -24.02 1.88 0.85
C HIS A 275 -25.32 1.21 0.44
N VAL A 276 -25.28 0.26 -0.50
CA VAL A 276 -26.47 -0.34 -1.13
C VAL A 276 -27.40 -0.99 -0.09
N MET A 277 -26.86 -1.73 0.87
CA MET A 277 -27.66 -2.39 1.92
C MET A 277 -28.05 -1.45 3.08
N THR A 278 -27.10 -0.72 3.65
CA THR A 278 -27.31 0.02 4.92
C THR A 278 -27.85 1.43 4.69
N LYS A 279 -27.90 1.91 3.43
CA LYS A 279 -28.31 3.28 3.04
C LYS A 279 -27.51 4.39 3.71
N LYS A 280 -26.37 4.05 4.34
CA LYS A 280 -25.47 5.02 4.96
C LYS A 280 -24.77 5.79 3.86
N ARG A 281 -24.80 7.12 3.96
CA ARG A 281 -24.14 8.04 3.02
C ARG A 281 -22.79 8.45 3.58
N LYS A 282 -21.75 8.37 2.75
CA LYS A 282 -20.41 8.85 3.07
C LYS A 282 -19.85 9.58 1.86
N MET A 283 -19.14 10.66 2.12
CA MET A 283 -18.37 11.37 1.11
C MET A 283 -17.03 10.65 0.93
N VAL A 284 -16.70 10.28 -0.31
CA VAL A 284 -15.53 9.45 -0.65
C VAL A 284 -14.83 10.04 -1.87
N TRP A 285 -13.49 9.99 -1.86
CA TRP A 285 -12.69 10.33 -3.02
C TRP A 285 -12.59 9.16 -3.99
N THR A 286 -12.78 9.43 -5.27
CA THR A 286 -12.63 8.44 -6.35
C THR A 286 -11.92 9.07 -7.56
N ARG A 287 -11.32 8.24 -8.40
CA ARG A 287 -10.91 8.67 -9.73
C ARG A 287 -12.16 8.90 -10.59
N LYS A 288 -12.15 9.94 -11.43
CA LYS A 288 -13.31 10.37 -12.22
C LYS A 288 -13.77 9.31 -13.23
N ASP A 289 -12.82 8.56 -13.78
CA ASP A 289 -13.02 7.53 -14.80
C ASP A 289 -13.30 6.13 -14.22
N VAL A 290 -13.12 5.94 -12.92
CA VAL A 290 -13.37 4.66 -12.25
C VAL A 290 -14.75 4.68 -11.58
N PRO A 291 -15.63 3.71 -11.88
CA PRO A 291 -16.92 3.60 -11.20
C PRO A 291 -16.71 3.29 -9.71
N VAL A 292 -17.64 3.74 -8.86
CA VAL A 292 -17.56 3.43 -7.44
C VAL A 292 -17.77 1.93 -7.25
N ALA A 293 -16.85 1.29 -6.52
CA ALA A 293 -16.91 -0.13 -6.25
C ALA A 293 -18.06 -0.50 -5.30
N TYR A 294 -18.69 -1.65 -5.54
CA TYR A 294 -19.61 -2.27 -4.60
C TYR A 294 -18.93 -2.43 -3.22
N PRO A 295 -19.61 -2.19 -2.08
CA PRO A 295 -21.05 -2.04 -1.89
C PRO A 295 -21.58 -0.59 -1.96
N PHE A 296 -20.83 0.35 -2.53
CA PHE A 296 -21.21 1.76 -2.59
C PHE A 296 -21.74 2.13 -3.98
N LYS A 297 -22.73 3.03 -4.04
CA LYS A 297 -23.22 3.65 -5.29
C LYS A 297 -23.18 5.16 -5.19
N ARG A 298 -22.92 5.85 -6.31
CA ARG A 298 -22.96 7.32 -6.39
C ARG A 298 -24.41 7.82 -6.17
N VAL A 299 -24.58 8.89 -5.41
CA VAL A 299 -25.86 9.57 -5.12
C VAL A 299 -25.83 11.01 -5.59
#